data_AF-A0A078A2X4-F1
#
_entry.id   AF-A0A078A2X4-F1
#
_cell.length_a   1.000
_cell.length_b   1.000
_cell.length_c   1.000
_cell.angle_alpha   90.00
_cell.angle_beta   90.00
_cell.angle_gamma   90.00
#
_symmetry.space_group_name_H-M   'P 1'
#
loop_
_entity.id
_entity.type
_entity.pdbx_description
1 polymer ?
#
loop_
_entity_poly.entity_id
_entity_poly.type
_entity_poly.pdbx_seq_one_letter_code
_entity_poly.pdbx_strand_id
1 'polypeptide(L)'
;MSSNTLISNKFLIFFAIQICLGQSQFSFYGIDEELVQQSKIYLKQQQIFSFQIKVIRVRGTSKSKQLFILIDIERSFVFDLSYSSQNEYLSQIVIGSENIQNQISFDTTLQNYLYVKSKDCLNCTYNNPEEPQYDPIASTSHDSEDEHQHIKSSGKYRFNSKTFIDDVSIDQGLQLQAKQIKFEVVDTFNDLVLQQFHTNSILGLAPSRLHDENQFIYQLKQKQLIDQKIVSLLIGNDSIKSTIEIGGYNQSLLLQGDQQKGYGLHWIKTISDNQWQFEIQEIYYGGFSFYNSFLTLSILDSAQPYIIMPNKTFQVFLGMIKKIDENVKCLDEICKIHRPCESFAKRLDPIRLQLDDFNMFGIPAQEYLIQDRENSSQCILGLTTNQYVTQQNTFILGHVFMRLFYTVLDFENNKIGLGLHLNSGGYVEPVKSYRIYMIILIIIVVLLMVLAALLGFKMYKQRQIKRLAENEARILKSNSMNAAAASELSHIHRQSLLEGRSSNLNKY
;
A
#
# COMPACT_ATOMS: atom_id res chain seq x y z
N MET A 1 -6.65 -46.22 -7.18
CA MET A 1 -8.09 -46.01 -7.48
C MET A 1 -8.48 -44.65 -6.92
N SER A 2 -8.59 -43.63 -7.77
CA SER A 2 -9.04 -42.28 -7.37
C SER A 2 -10.56 -42.21 -7.50
N SER A 3 -11.27 -42.19 -6.37
CA SER A 3 -12.67 -41.78 -6.35
C SER A 3 -12.72 -40.29 -6.03
N ASN A 4 -13.19 -39.48 -6.97
CA ASN A 4 -13.37 -38.04 -6.77
C ASN A 4 -14.81 -37.79 -6.30
N THR A 5 -14.96 -37.14 -5.15
CA THR A 5 -16.27 -36.72 -4.64
C THR A 5 -16.24 -35.20 -4.49
N LEU A 6 -17.08 -34.52 -5.27
CA LEU A 6 -17.26 -33.07 -5.17
C LEU A 6 -18.09 -32.77 -3.91
N ILE A 7 -17.48 -32.17 -2.89
CA ILE A 7 -18.20 -31.67 -1.72
C ILE A 7 -17.83 -30.19 -1.60
N SER A 8 -18.72 -29.31 -2.10
CA SER A 8 -18.71 -27.86 -1.86
C SER A 8 -17.36 -27.14 -2.15
N ASN A 9 -17.21 -26.52 -3.33
CA ASN A 9 -16.16 -25.57 -3.73
C ASN A 9 -14.69 -25.88 -3.34
N LYS A 10 -14.39 -27.12 -2.95
CA LYS A 10 -13.06 -27.59 -2.59
C LYS A 10 -12.77 -28.84 -3.40
N PHE A 11 -11.71 -28.80 -4.20
CA PHE A 11 -11.20 -30.01 -4.82
C PHE A 11 -10.44 -30.82 -3.76
N LEU A 12 -11.08 -31.85 -3.23
CA LEU A 12 -10.35 -32.92 -2.54
C LEU A 12 -9.72 -33.83 -3.59
N ILE A 13 -8.43 -33.62 -3.86
CA ILE A 13 -7.66 -34.58 -4.65
C ILE A 13 -7.20 -35.69 -3.70
N PHE A 14 -7.80 -36.87 -3.83
CA PHE A 14 -7.40 -38.05 -3.07
C PHE A 14 -6.17 -38.70 -3.70
N PHE A 15 -4.98 -38.42 -3.16
CA PHE A 15 -3.82 -39.30 -3.38
C PHE A 15 -3.85 -40.43 -2.35
N ALA A 16 -4.27 -41.62 -2.77
CA ALA A 16 -4.10 -42.83 -1.98
C ALA A 16 -2.66 -43.33 -2.14
N ILE A 17 -1.74 -42.86 -1.30
CA ILE A 17 -0.39 -43.42 -1.22
C ILE A 17 -0.44 -44.58 -0.22
N GLN A 18 -0.39 -45.82 -0.73
CA GLN A 18 -0.25 -47.01 0.10
C GLN A 18 1.22 -47.17 0.48
N ILE A 19 1.65 -46.50 1.55
CA ILE A 19 2.99 -46.68 2.11
C ILE A 19 2.98 -48.00 2.90
N CYS A 20 3.63 -49.04 2.36
CA CYS A 20 3.88 -50.27 3.09
C CYS A 20 4.87 -49.98 4.23
N LEU A 21 4.39 -50.05 5.47
CA LEU A 21 5.17 -49.81 6.67
C LEU A 21 6.05 -51.02 6.99
N GLY A 22 7.33 -50.96 6.59
CA GLY A 22 8.43 -51.66 7.25
C GLY A 22 9.00 -50.78 8.36
N GLN A 23 9.26 -51.36 9.53
CA GLN A 23 9.68 -50.66 10.75
C GLN A 23 10.98 -49.83 10.57
N SER A 24 10.87 -48.51 10.54
CA SER A 24 11.90 -47.59 11.02
C SER A 24 11.33 -46.16 11.12
N GLN A 25 11.76 -45.42 12.15
CA GLN A 25 11.39 -44.03 12.37
C GLN A 25 11.74 -43.16 11.15
N PHE A 26 10.74 -42.54 10.54
CA PHE A 26 10.93 -41.50 9.53
C PHE A 26 10.52 -40.15 10.10
N SER A 27 11.48 -39.22 10.12
CA SER A 27 11.24 -37.78 10.15
C SER A 27 10.72 -37.33 8.77
N PHE A 28 9.56 -36.68 8.73
CA PHE A 28 9.03 -36.08 7.51
C PHE A 28 9.91 -34.89 7.11
N TYR A 29 10.85 -35.11 6.18
CA TYR A 29 11.52 -34.05 5.43
C TYR A 29 11.08 -34.15 3.96
N GLY A 30 10.45 -33.09 3.47
CA GLY A 30 10.17 -32.90 2.04
C GLY A 30 8.82 -33.45 1.57
N ILE A 31 7.96 -32.55 1.08
CA ILE A 31 6.96 -32.93 0.06
C ILE A 31 7.77 -33.22 -1.20
N ASP A 32 7.57 -34.40 -1.79
CA ASP A 32 8.27 -34.82 -3.01
C ASP A 32 8.04 -33.78 -4.13
N GLU A 33 9.13 -33.16 -4.62
CA GLU A 33 9.08 -32.18 -5.71
C GLU A 33 8.42 -32.77 -6.96
N GLU A 34 8.55 -34.08 -7.18
CA GLU A 34 7.94 -34.77 -8.31
C GLU A 34 6.41 -34.75 -8.23
N LEU A 35 5.86 -34.90 -7.03
CA LEU A 35 4.40 -34.85 -6.80
C LEU A 35 3.85 -33.45 -7.04
N VAL A 36 4.60 -32.41 -6.65
CA VAL A 36 4.26 -31.00 -6.92
C VAL A 36 4.31 -30.72 -8.42
N GLN A 37 5.29 -31.27 -9.14
CA GLN A 37 5.38 -31.10 -10.60
C GLN A 37 4.26 -31.83 -11.34
N GLN A 38 3.92 -33.06 -10.96
CA GLN A 38 2.81 -33.79 -11.58
C GLN A 38 1.46 -33.10 -11.37
N SER A 39 1.22 -32.55 -10.17
CA SER A 39 0.01 -31.77 -9.89
C SER A 39 -0.02 -30.44 -10.66
N LYS A 40 1.13 -29.76 -10.86
CA LYS A 40 1.25 -28.61 -11.78
C LYS A 40 0.85 -28.96 -13.21
N ILE A 41 1.31 -30.10 -13.74
CA ILE A 41 1.00 -30.54 -15.10
C ILE A 41 -0.51 -30.80 -15.26
N TYR A 42 -1.12 -31.51 -14.32
CA TYR A 42 -2.55 -31.81 -14.36
C TYR A 42 -3.42 -30.55 -14.27
N LEU A 43 -3.08 -29.60 -13.39
CA LEU A 43 -3.84 -28.36 -13.23
C LEU A 43 -3.71 -27.43 -14.44
N LYS A 44 -2.55 -27.41 -15.09
CA LYS A 44 -2.35 -26.68 -16.35
C LYS A 44 -3.24 -27.22 -17.48
N GLN A 45 -3.54 -28.51 -17.48
CA GLN A 45 -4.49 -29.11 -18.43
C GLN A 45 -5.96 -28.71 -18.16
N GLN A 46 -6.28 -28.29 -16.93
CA GLN A 46 -7.61 -27.83 -16.52
C GLN A 46 -7.78 -26.30 -16.66
N GLN A 47 -6.86 -25.61 -17.34
CA GLN A 47 -6.87 -24.14 -17.49
C GLN A 47 -6.78 -23.38 -16.15
N ILE A 48 -6.18 -23.99 -15.12
CA ILE A 48 -5.93 -23.35 -13.82
C ILE A 48 -4.47 -22.89 -13.80
N PHE A 49 -4.25 -21.57 -13.92
CA PHE A 49 -2.92 -20.99 -14.19
C PHE A 49 -2.19 -20.48 -12.94
N SER A 50 -2.90 -20.32 -11.83
CA SER A 50 -2.37 -19.85 -10.54
C SER A 50 -2.97 -20.72 -9.43
N PHE A 51 -2.15 -21.29 -8.55
CA PHE A 51 -2.64 -21.99 -7.36
C PHE A 51 -1.61 -21.94 -6.23
N GLN A 52 -2.10 -21.80 -5.00
CA GLN A 52 -1.28 -21.90 -3.80
C GLN A 52 -1.58 -23.23 -3.07
N ILE A 53 -0.62 -24.15 -3.05
CA ILE A 53 -0.77 -25.37 -2.24
C ILE A 53 -0.61 -25.00 -0.77
N LYS A 54 -1.73 -24.94 -0.03
CA LYS A 54 -1.72 -24.79 1.43
C LYS A 54 -1.92 -26.15 2.10
N VAL A 55 -0.85 -26.72 2.67
CA VAL A 55 -0.93 -28.04 3.34
C VAL A 55 -1.62 -27.91 4.70
N ILE A 56 -2.92 -28.24 4.76
CA ILE A 56 -3.74 -28.15 5.98
C ILE A 56 -3.79 -29.52 6.67
N ARG A 57 -2.78 -29.80 7.50
CA ARG A 57 -2.78 -30.78 8.60
C ARG A 57 -2.80 -32.28 8.24
N VAL A 58 -1.78 -33.00 8.73
CA VAL A 58 -1.74 -34.47 8.74
C VAL A 58 -2.47 -35.00 9.99
N ARG A 59 -3.55 -35.78 9.82
CA ARG A 59 -4.18 -36.54 10.93
C ARG A 59 -3.99 -38.03 10.68
N GLY A 60 -3.12 -38.66 11.47
CA GLY A 60 -2.99 -40.12 11.48
C GLY A 60 -3.87 -40.76 12.55
N THR A 61 -4.62 -41.81 12.19
CA THR A 61 -5.16 -42.76 13.16
C THR A 61 -4.26 -43.99 13.25
N SER A 62 -4.25 -44.66 14.41
CA SER A 62 -3.28 -45.69 14.85
C SER A 62 -3.12 -46.90 13.90
N LYS A 63 -4.00 -47.11 12.91
CA LYS A 63 -3.93 -48.27 12.00
C LYS A 63 -3.85 -47.94 10.50
N SER A 64 -3.98 -46.67 10.10
CA SER A 64 -3.69 -46.21 8.74
C SER A 64 -3.33 -44.73 8.77
N LYS A 65 -2.08 -44.39 8.42
CA LYS A 65 -1.68 -42.99 8.22
C LYS A 65 -2.14 -42.56 6.82
N GLN A 66 -3.39 -42.13 6.70
CA GLN A 66 -3.84 -41.43 5.51
C GLN A 66 -3.38 -39.97 5.57
N LEU A 67 -2.60 -39.55 4.57
CA LEU A 67 -2.22 -38.17 4.38
C LEU A 67 -3.31 -37.49 3.56
N PHE A 68 -3.99 -36.52 4.15
CA PHE A 68 -4.94 -35.67 3.43
C PHE A 68 -4.21 -34.38 3.06
N ILE A 69 -4.00 -34.17 1.77
CA ILE A 69 -3.53 -32.89 1.23
C ILE A 69 -4.78 -32.17 0.72
N LEU A 70 -5.21 -31.15 1.45
CA LEU A 70 -6.18 -30.19 0.94
C LEU A 70 -5.40 -29.21 0.07
N ILE A 71 -5.71 -29.15 -1.22
CA ILE A 71 -5.18 -28.13 -2.11
C ILE A 71 -6.31 -27.13 -2.30
N ASP A 72 -6.16 -25.94 -1.73
CA ASP A 72 -7.05 -24.82 -2.03
C ASP A 72 -6.56 -24.22 -3.35
N ILE A 73 -7.41 -24.20 -4.36
CA ILE A 73 -7.07 -23.66 -5.67
C ILE A 73 -7.82 -22.35 -5.78
N GLU A 74 -7.10 -21.24 -5.58
CA GLU A 74 -7.66 -19.92 -5.83
C GLU A 74 -7.74 -19.68 -7.34
N ARG A 75 -8.95 -19.47 -7.84
CA ARG A 75 -9.21 -19.16 -9.25
C ARG A 75 -8.90 -17.69 -9.51
N SER A 76 -7.76 -17.49 -10.16
CA SER A 76 -7.35 -16.24 -10.77
C SER A 76 -6.81 -16.47 -12.18
N PHE A 77 -6.86 -15.43 -12.99
CA PHE A 77 -6.41 -15.44 -14.39
C PHE A 77 -5.38 -14.35 -14.60
N VAL A 78 -4.25 -14.69 -15.21
CA VAL A 78 -3.14 -13.78 -15.48
C VAL A 78 -3.10 -13.49 -16.97
N PHE A 79 -3.11 -12.21 -17.31
CA PHE A 79 -3.07 -11.74 -18.69
C PHE A 79 -1.84 -10.90 -18.92
N ASP A 80 -1.23 -11.12 -20.06
CA ASP A 80 -0.10 -10.34 -20.53
C ASP A 80 -0.56 -8.96 -21.01
N LEU A 81 0.26 -7.95 -20.74
CA LEU A 81 0.06 -6.58 -21.18
C LEU A 81 1.18 -6.16 -22.13
N SER A 82 0.80 -5.49 -23.22
CA SER A 82 1.69 -4.90 -24.21
C SER A 82 1.65 -3.38 -24.09
N TYR A 83 2.80 -2.70 -24.17
CA TYR A 83 2.87 -1.25 -24.09
C TYR A 83 2.69 -0.63 -25.47
N SER A 84 1.66 0.20 -25.64
CA SER A 84 1.32 0.83 -26.92
C SER A 84 2.12 2.11 -27.17
N SER A 85 2.08 2.62 -28.41
CA SER A 85 2.63 3.93 -28.77
C SER A 85 1.89 5.10 -28.11
N GLN A 86 0.64 4.88 -27.67
CA GLN A 86 -0.18 5.87 -26.96
C GLN A 86 0.07 5.88 -25.45
N ASN A 87 1.13 5.21 -24.99
CA ASN A 87 1.49 5.10 -23.58
C ASN A 87 0.42 4.41 -22.74
N GLU A 88 -0.20 3.36 -23.28
CA GLU A 88 -1.20 2.55 -22.58
C GLU A 88 -0.76 1.08 -22.53
N TYR A 89 -1.21 0.36 -21.51
CA TYR A 89 -1.00 -1.09 -21.41
C TYR A 89 -2.23 -1.83 -21.90
N LEU A 90 -2.04 -2.65 -22.93
CA LEU A 90 -3.11 -3.29 -23.69
C LEU A 90 -3.04 -4.82 -23.58
N SER A 91 -4.19 -5.45 -23.41
CA SER A 91 -4.39 -6.89 -23.62
C SER A 91 -5.34 -7.12 -24.79
N GLN A 92 -5.67 -8.38 -25.04
CA GLN A 92 -6.67 -8.78 -26.03
C GLN A 92 -7.98 -9.16 -25.33
N ILE A 93 -9.09 -8.78 -25.94
CA ILE A 93 -10.43 -9.18 -25.52
C ILE A 93 -11.21 -9.65 -26.74
N VAL A 94 -12.10 -10.60 -26.52
CA VAL A 94 -13.04 -11.12 -27.51
C VAL A 94 -14.44 -10.90 -26.96
N ILE A 95 -15.31 -10.33 -27.77
CA ILE A 95 -16.68 -9.98 -27.38
C ILE A 95 -17.63 -10.55 -28.43
N GLY A 96 -18.65 -11.26 -27.96
CA GLY A 96 -19.66 -11.89 -28.79
C GLY A 96 -19.21 -13.17 -29.49
N SER A 97 -20.16 -13.81 -30.18
CA SER A 97 -19.96 -15.13 -30.77
C SER A 97 -19.08 -15.14 -32.03
N GLU A 98 -18.87 -13.98 -32.66
CA GLU A 98 -18.07 -13.86 -33.88
C GLU A 98 -16.56 -13.94 -33.63
N ASN A 99 -16.14 -14.03 -32.37
CA ASN A 99 -14.75 -14.00 -31.95
C ASN A 99 -13.98 -12.77 -32.45
N ILE A 100 -14.64 -11.61 -32.48
CA ILE A 100 -14.02 -10.35 -32.88
C ILE A 100 -12.94 -9.99 -31.85
N GLN A 101 -11.69 -10.04 -32.28
CA GLN A 101 -10.55 -9.71 -31.44
C GLN A 101 -10.37 -8.19 -31.34
N ASN A 102 -10.44 -7.68 -30.12
CA ASN A 102 -10.27 -6.27 -29.77
C ASN A 102 -9.10 -6.06 -28.83
N GLN A 103 -8.57 -4.84 -28.82
CA GLN A 103 -7.62 -4.40 -27.80
C GLN A 103 -8.37 -3.81 -26.62
N ILE A 104 -7.92 -4.17 -25.42
CA ILE A 104 -8.46 -3.64 -24.16
C ILE A 104 -7.38 -2.97 -23.34
N SER A 105 -7.66 -1.75 -22.87
CA SER A 105 -6.88 -1.08 -21.83
C SER A 105 -7.55 -1.22 -20.47
N PHE A 106 -6.76 -1.08 -19.41
CA PHE A 106 -7.23 -1.18 -18.03
C PHE A 106 -7.04 0.18 -17.35
N ASP A 107 -8.13 0.78 -16.87
CA ASP A 107 -8.14 2.14 -16.33
C ASP A 107 -8.64 2.17 -14.88
N THR A 108 -7.76 2.46 -13.94
CA THR A 108 -8.07 2.52 -12.50
C THR A 108 -8.87 3.75 -12.07
N THR A 109 -9.19 4.66 -12.99
CA THR A 109 -10.00 5.86 -12.73
C THR A 109 -11.43 5.77 -13.27
N LEU A 110 -11.68 4.82 -14.19
CA LEU A 110 -12.99 4.56 -14.76
C LEU A 110 -13.71 3.46 -13.96
N GLN A 111 -15.02 3.59 -13.74
CA GLN A 111 -15.81 2.64 -12.94
C GLN A 111 -15.69 1.21 -13.46
N ASN A 112 -15.84 0.22 -12.58
CA ASN A 112 -15.69 -1.21 -12.86
C ASN A 112 -16.73 -1.82 -13.82
N TYR A 113 -16.85 -1.28 -15.02
CA TYR A 113 -17.57 -1.85 -16.14
C TYR A 113 -16.59 -2.09 -17.29
N LEU A 114 -16.93 -3.05 -18.13
CA LEU A 114 -16.33 -3.15 -19.45
C LEU A 114 -17.02 -2.12 -20.35
N TYR A 115 -16.23 -1.28 -21.03
CA TYR A 115 -16.71 -0.30 -21.99
C TYR A 115 -16.22 -0.68 -23.38
N VAL A 116 -17.11 -0.65 -24.37
CA VAL A 116 -16.83 -1.10 -25.73
C VAL A 116 -17.36 -0.08 -26.72
N LYS A 117 -16.55 0.36 -27.69
CA LYS A 117 -17.04 1.26 -28.75
C LYS A 117 -18.04 0.52 -29.65
N SER A 118 -19.20 1.13 -29.85
CA SER A 118 -20.18 0.67 -30.84
C SER A 118 -19.65 0.87 -32.27
N LYS A 119 -20.01 -0.03 -33.18
CA LYS A 119 -19.84 0.16 -34.63
C LYS A 119 -20.52 1.43 -35.14
N ASP A 120 -21.63 1.82 -34.52
CA ASP A 120 -22.40 3.01 -34.86
C ASP A 120 -22.02 4.23 -34.01
N CYS A 121 -20.83 4.23 -33.36
CA CYS A 121 -20.44 5.33 -32.48
C CYS A 121 -20.32 6.67 -33.24
N LEU A 122 -21.07 7.67 -32.77
CA LEU A 122 -21.00 9.06 -33.23
C LEU A 122 -19.88 9.81 -32.51
N ASN A 123 -19.15 10.66 -33.26
CA ASN A 123 -18.01 11.44 -32.75
C ASN A 123 -16.85 10.62 -32.15
N CYS A 124 -16.76 9.31 -32.46
CA CYS A 124 -15.55 8.54 -32.21
C CYS A 124 -14.50 8.87 -33.30
N THR A 125 -13.52 9.70 -32.94
CA THR A 125 -12.48 10.27 -33.83
C THR A 125 -11.44 9.23 -34.25
N TYR A 126 -11.36 8.13 -33.51
CA TYR A 126 -10.53 6.95 -33.79
C TYR A 126 -11.39 5.78 -34.29
N ASN A 127 -12.27 6.05 -35.25
CA ASN A 127 -12.90 5.00 -36.02
C ASN A 127 -12.02 4.74 -37.24
N ASN A 128 -10.91 4.02 -37.03
CA ASN A 128 -10.27 3.38 -38.17
C ASN A 128 -11.28 2.34 -38.69
N PRO A 129 -11.78 2.45 -39.94
CA PRO A 129 -12.75 1.47 -40.46
C PRO A 129 -12.20 0.04 -40.52
N GLU A 130 -10.88 -0.13 -40.40
CA GLU A 130 -10.22 -1.43 -40.29
C GLU A 130 -10.18 -1.99 -38.86
N GLU A 131 -10.45 -1.16 -37.85
CA GLU A 131 -10.49 -1.62 -36.47
C GLU A 131 -11.83 -2.31 -36.17
N PRO A 132 -11.79 -3.53 -35.59
CA PRO A 132 -13.01 -4.23 -35.24
C PRO A 132 -13.83 -3.44 -34.21
N GLN A 133 -15.10 -3.22 -34.49
CA GLN A 133 -16.04 -2.57 -33.58
C GLN A 133 -17.13 -3.56 -33.18
N TYR A 134 -17.73 -3.35 -32.00
CA TYR A 134 -18.79 -4.23 -31.54
C TYR A 134 -20.08 -3.97 -32.33
N ASP A 135 -20.61 -5.03 -32.94
CA ASP A 135 -21.89 -5.06 -33.65
C ASP A 135 -22.80 -6.10 -32.97
N PRO A 136 -23.81 -5.66 -32.19
CA PRO A 136 -24.68 -6.59 -31.47
C PRO A 136 -25.52 -7.47 -32.39
N ILE A 137 -25.77 -7.04 -33.63
CA ILE A 137 -26.56 -7.82 -34.61
C ILE A 137 -25.76 -9.02 -35.12
N ALA A 138 -24.44 -8.88 -35.14
CA ALA A 138 -23.53 -9.90 -35.62
C ALA A 138 -23.30 -11.02 -34.57
N SER A 139 -23.50 -10.72 -33.28
CA SER A 139 -23.32 -11.68 -32.20
C SER A 139 -24.58 -12.50 -31.92
N THR A 140 -24.46 -13.82 -32.03
CA THR A 140 -25.52 -14.80 -31.70
C THR A 140 -25.67 -15.06 -30.21
N SER A 141 -24.69 -14.65 -29.39
CA SER A 141 -24.74 -14.73 -27.93
C SER A 141 -25.22 -13.43 -27.28
N HIS A 142 -25.46 -12.39 -28.08
CA HIS A 142 -26.00 -11.12 -27.60
C HIS A 142 -27.43 -11.30 -27.09
N ASP A 143 -27.70 -10.71 -25.92
CA ASP A 143 -29.03 -10.51 -25.38
C ASP A 143 -29.26 -9.02 -25.10
N SER A 144 -30.44 -8.54 -25.47
CA SER A 144 -30.84 -7.14 -25.29
C SER A 144 -31.63 -7.02 -23.98
N GLU A 145 -30.95 -6.62 -22.90
CA GLU A 145 -31.63 -6.23 -21.68
C GLU A 145 -31.56 -4.70 -21.53
N ASP A 146 -32.73 -4.07 -21.68
CA ASP A 146 -33.03 -2.68 -21.32
C ASP A 146 -32.04 -1.64 -21.88
N GLU A 147 -32.29 -1.17 -23.13
CA GLU A 147 -31.50 -0.15 -23.84
C GLU A 147 -31.60 1.27 -23.26
N HIS A 148 -31.55 1.41 -21.93
CA HIS A 148 -31.46 2.71 -21.30
C HIS A 148 -30.10 3.34 -21.61
N GLN A 149 -30.14 4.57 -22.13
CA GLN A 149 -28.93 5.36 -22.28
C GLN A 149 -28.45 5.84 -20.92
N HIS A 150 -27.16 5.64 -20.67
CA HIS A 150 -26.45 6.09 -19.50
C HIS A 150 -25.44 7.16 -19.90
N ILE A 151 -25.39 8.26 -19.15
CA ILE A 151 -24.30 9.22 -19.26
C ILE A 151 -23.23 8.79 -18.27
N LYS A 152 -22.06 8.41 -18.77
CA LYS A 152 -20.89 8.05 -17.97
C LYS A 152 -19.88 9.18 -18.03
N SER A 153 -19.24 9.45 -16.89
CA SER A 153 -18.17 10.45 -16.81
C SER A 153 -17.12 9.99 -15.82
N SER A 154 -15.86 10.09 -16.23
CA SER A 154 -14.70 10.18 -15.32
C SER A 154 -14.08 11.57 -15.47
N GLY A 155 -13.07 11.89 -14.65
CA GLY A 155 -12.27 13.11 -14.85
C GLY A 155 -11.59 13.18 -16.24
N LYS A 156 -11.51 12.04 -16.95
CA LYS A 156 -10.84 11.87 -18.24
C LYS A 156 -11.83 11.74 -19.42
N TYR A 157 -12.97 11.09 -19.19
CA TYR A 157 -13.93 10.73 -20.24
C TYR A 157 -15.34 11.24 -19.92
N ARG A 158 -16.12 11.56 -20.96
CA ARG A 158 -17.56 11.79 -20.85
C ARG A 158 -18.28 11.30 -22.10
N PHE A 159 -19.13 10.30 -21.95
CA PHE A 159 -19.77 9.63 -23.07
C PHE A 159 -21.16 9.12 -22.69
N ASN A 160 -21.96 8.86 -23.72
CA ASN A 160 -23.19 8.11 -23.61
C ASN A 160 -22.88 6.63 -23.88
N SER A 161 -23.57 5.76 -23.16
CA SER A 161 -23.50 4.32 -23.36
C SER A 161 -24.86 3.67 -23.18
N LYS A 162 -24.99 2.44 -23.66
CA LYS A 162 -26.13 1.56 -23.42
C LYS A 162 -25.62 0.27 -22.79
N THR A 163 -26.41 -0.35 -21.93
CA THR A 163 -26.07 -1.66 -21.37
C THR A 163 -26.40 -2.78 -22.36
N PHE A 164 -25.46 -3.69 -22.58
CA PHE A 164 -25.61 -4.87 -23.43
C PHE A 164 -25.21 -6.11 -22.65
N ILE A 165 -25.78 -7.26 -23.00
CA ILE A 165 -25.36 -8.57 -22.51
C ILE A 165 -24.75 -9.35 -23.67
N ASP A 166 -23.57 -9.92 -23.45
CA ASP A 166 -22.96 -10.86 -24.39
C ASP A 166 -21.90 -11.73 -23.67
N ASP A 167 -21.37 -12.71 -24.39
CA ASP A 167 -20.22 -13.50 -23.96
C ASP A 167 -18.93 -12.68 -24.14
N VAL A 168 -18.08 -12.68 -23.12
CA VAL A 168 -16.81 -11.96 -23.08
C VAL A 168 -15.69 -12.92 -22.74
N SER A 169 -14.59 -12.85 -23.49
CA SER A 169 -13.37 -13.58 -23.17
C SER A 169 -12.15 -12.67 -23.16
N ILE A 170 -11.30 -12.78 -22.13
CA ILE A 170 -10.03 -12.05 -22.07
C ILE A 170 -8.90 -12.99 -22.48
N ASP A 171 -8.01 -12.49 -23.34
CA ASP A 171 -6.91 -13.18 -24.02
C ASP A 171 -7.33 -14.19 -25.11
N GLN A 172 -6.46 -14.34 -26.12
CA GLN A 172 -6.66 -15.26 -27.26
C GLN A 172 -6.72 -16.73 -26.83
N GLY A 173 -6.08 -17.08 -25.70
CA GLY A 173 -6.17 -18.40 -25.11
C GLY A 173 -7.54 -18.74 -24.52
N LEU A 174 -8.47 -17.77 -24.53
CA LEU A 174 -9.79 -17.88 -23.92
C LEU A 174 -9.71 -18.37 -22.46
N GLN A 175 -8.72 -17.86 -21.71
CA GLN A 175 -8.45 -18.35 -20.36
C GLN A 175 -9.60 -17.99 -19.42
N LEU A 176 -10.09 -16.76 -19.51
CA LEU A 176 -11.29 -16.31 -18.82
C LEU A 176 -12.41 -16.17 -19.85
N GLN A 177 -13.34 -17.12 -19.85
CA GLN A 177 -14.59 -17.04 -20.61
C GLN A 177 -15.75 -16.75 -19.66
N ALA A 178 -16.41 -15.62 -19.86
CA ALA A 178 -17.51 -15.18 -19.04
C ALA A 178 -18.75 -15.02 -19.91
N LYS A 179 -19.71 -15.94 -19.74
CA LYS A 179 -20.94 -15.96 -20.52
C LYS A 179 -21.97 -14.99 -19.97
N GLN A 180 -22.71 -14.33 -20.86
CA GLN A 180 -23.83 -13.46 -20.52
C GLN A 180 -23.43 -12.41 -19.47
N ILE A 181 -22.42 -11.61 -19.81
CA ILE A 181 -21.89 -10.51 -19.00
C ILE A 181 -22.49 -9.20 -19.49
N LYS A 182 -22.90 -8.36 -18.54
CA LYS A 182 -23.31 -6.98 -18.78
C LYS A 182 -22.10 -6.09 -19.00
N PHE A 183 -22.14 -5.26 -20.02
CA PHE A 183 -21.13 -4.24 -20.31
C PHE A 183 -21.76 -3.03 -21.00
N GLU A 184 -20.98 -1.95 -21.07
CA GLU A 184 -21.42 -0.65 -21.56
C GLU A 184 -20.93 -0.44 -23.00
N VAL A 185 -21.87 -0.33 -23.94
CA VAL A 185 -21.58 -0.03 -25.34
C VAL A 185 -21.64 1.48 -25.54
N VAL A 186 -20.51 2.10 -25.88
CA VAL A 186 -20.36 3.53 -26.07
C VAL A 186 -20.90 3.93 -27.44
N ASP A 187 -21.92 4.79 -27.45
CA ASP A 187 -22.61 5.25 -28.67
C ASP A 187 -22.20 6.67 -29.07
N THR A 188 -21.79 7.54 -28.15
CA THR A 188 -21.41 8.92 -28.46
C THR A 188 -20.46 9.51 -27.41
N PHE A 189 -19.41 10.21 -27.85
CA PHE A 189 -18.64 11.10 -26.98
C PHE A 189 -19.26 12.50 -26.95
N ASN A 190 -19.59 12.97 -25.74
CA ASN A 190 -20.35 14.21 -25.54
C ASN A 190 -19.48 15.48 -25.58
N ASP A 191 -18.17 15.33 -25.44
CA ASP A 191 -17.24 16.45 -25.33
C ASP A 191 -15.99 16.17 -26.16
N LEU A 192 -15.70 17.05 -27.13
CA LEU A 192 -14.50 16.99 -27.96
C LEU A 192 -13.25 17.48 -27.22
N VAL A 193 -13.42 18.14 -26.07
CA VAL A 193 -12.33 18.64 -25.22
C VAL A 193 -11.80 17.55 -24.29
N LEU A 194 -12.65 16.60 -23.89
CA LEU A 194 -12.24 15.44 -23.10
C LEU A 194 -11.63 14.35 -24.00
N GLN A 195 -10.79 13.50 -23.41
CA GLN A 195 -10.12 12.45 -24.16
C GLN A 195 -11.13 11.41 -24.68
N GLN A 196 -10.82 10.80 -25.82
CA GLN A 196 -11.56 9.67 -26.35
C GLN A 196 -10.80 8.37 -26.09
N PHE A 197 -11.46 7.23 -26.29
CA PHE A 197 -10.77 5.95 -26.18
C PHE A 197 -9.80 5.77 -27.35
N HIS A 198 -8.52 5.55 -27.03
CA HIS A 198 -7.52 5.14 -28.01
C HIS A 198 -7.68 3.68 -28.43
N THR A 199 -8.43 2.89 -27.66
CA THR A 199 -8.73 1.48 -27.88
C THR A 199 -10.22 1.25 -28.13
N ASN A 200 -10.57 0.08 -28.67
CA ASN A 200 -11.98 -0.32 -28.85
C ASN A 200 -12.66 -0.72 -27.55
N SER A 201 -11.88 -1.07 -26.53
CA SER A 201 -12.41 -1.43 -25.23
C SER A 201 -11.55 -0.90 -24.09
N ILE A 202 -12.21 -0.57 -22.99
CA ILE A 202 -11.59 -0.23 -21.72
C ILE A 202 -12.27 -1.04 -20.62
N LEU A 203 -11.51 -1.77 -19.81
CA LEU A 203 -12.01 -2.26 -18.53
C LEU A 203 -11.70 -1.21 -17.48
N GLY A 204 -12.74 -0.53 -17.01
CA GLY A 204 -12.58 0.32 -15.84
C GLY A 204 -12.32 -0.54 -14.60
N LEU A 205 -11.51 -0.03 -13.68
CA LEU A 205 -11.09 -0.72 -12.47
C LEU A 205 -11.35 0.10 -11.22
N ALA A 206 -11.92 1.32 -11.31
CA ALA A 206 -12.27 2.09 -10.13
C ALA A 206 -13.41 1.42 -9.35
N PRO A 207 -13.39 1.49 -8.00
CA PRO A 207 -14.50 1.02 -7.19
C PRO A 207 -15.74 1.89 -7.44
N SER A 208 -16.88 1.49 -6.91
CA SER A 208 -18.10 2.29 -6.96
C SER A 208 -18.85 2.14 -5.65
N ARG A 209 -19.48 3.24 -5.22
CA ARG A 209 -20.27 3.31 -3.98
C ARG A 209 -21.42 2.32 -3.99
N LEU A 210 -22.01 2.17 -5.17
CA LEU A 210 -23.09 1.24 -5.39
C LEU A 210 -22.42 -0.11 -5.57
N HIS A 211 -22.71 -1.03 -4.65
CA HIS A 211 -22.49 -2.46 -4.88
C HIS A 211 -23.41 -2.90 -6.02
N ASP A 212 -23.07 -2.48 -7.22
CA ASP A 212 -23.75 -2.82 -8.45
C ASP A 212 -23.22 -4.17 -8.90
N GLU A 213 -24.08 -5.18 -8.84
CA GLU A 213 -23.78 -6.53 -9.30
C GLU A 213 -23.44 -6.56 -10.80
N ASN A 214 -23.82 -5.52 -11.56
CA ASN A 214 -23.47 -5.38 -12.98
C ASN A 214 -22.01 -4.96 -13.22
N GLN A 215 -21.22 -4.68 -12.18
CA GLN A 215 -19.79 -4.41 -12.36
C GLN A 215 -19.03 -5.66 -12.79
N PHE A 216 -18.06 -5.50 -13.69
CA PHE A 216 -17.40 -6.62 -14.35
C PHE A 216 -16.78 -7.62 -13.35
N ILE A 217 -15.94 -7.16 -12.42
CA ILE A 217 -15.32 -8.04 -11.41
C ILE A 217 -16.38 -8.68 -10.48
N TYR A 218 -17.49 -7.99 -10.21
CA TYR A 218 -18.58 -8.52 -9.39
C TYR A 218 -19.32 -9.64 -10.12
N GLN A 219 -19.61 -9.46 -11.40
CA GLN A 219 -20.22 -10.49 -12.24
C GLN A 219 -19.34 -11.75 -12.32
N LEU A 220 -18.02 -11.58 -12.49
CA LEU A 220 -17.08 -12.72 -12.49
C LEU A 220 -17.14 -13.49 -11.16
N LYS A 221 -17.20 -12.77 -10.03
CA LYS A 221 -17.31 -13.39 -8.70
C LYS A 221 -18.66 -14.08 -8.50
N GLN A 222 -19.77 -13.46 -8.92
CA GLN A 222 -21.12 -14.00 -8.81
C GLN A 222 -21.29 -15.28 -9.64
N LYS A 223 -20.73 -15.30 -10.85
CA LYS A 223 -20.69 -16.47 -11.72
C LYS A 223 -19.64 -17.50 -11.29
N GLN A 224 -18.96 -17.28 -10.16
CA GLN A 224 -17.94 -18.16 -9.60
C GLN A 224 -16.81 -18.45 -10.60
N LEU A 225 -16.42 -17.47 -11.42
CA LEU A 225 -15.26 -17.60 -12.31
C LEU A 225 -13.97 -17.27 -11.56
N ILE A 226 -14.03 -16.35 -10.60
CA ILE A 226 -12.92 -15.95 -9.72
C ILE A 226 -13.26 -16.14 -8.25
N ASP A 227 -12.23 -16.33 -7.43
CA ASP A 227 -12.41 -16.57 -6.00
C ASP A 227 -12.30 -15.31 -5.13
N GLN A 228 -11.73 -14.22 -5.62
CA GLN A 228 -11.66 -12.95 -4.88
C GLN A 228 -11.95 -11.79 -5.82
N LYS A 229 -12.62 -10.73 -5.34
CA LYS A 229 -12.74 -9.47 -6.10
C LYS A 229 -11.46 -8.65 -5.95
N ILE A 230 -10.35 -9.24 -6.39
CA ILE A 230 -9.02 -8.63 -6.37
C ILE A 230 -8.50 -8.57 -7.79
N VAL A 231 -7.90 -7.44 -8.14
CA VAL A 231 -7.17 -7.27 -9.39
C VAL A 231 -5.77 -6.81 -9.05
N SER A 232 -4.74 -7.39 -9.64
CA SER A 232 -3.36 -6.93 -9.42
C SER A 232 -2.65 -6.61 -10.72
N LEU A 233 -1.80 -5.60 -10.69
CA LEU A 233 -1.07 -5.08 -11.83
C LEU A 233 0.43 -5.13 -11.55
N LEU A 234 1.16 -5.80 -12.43
CA LEU A 234 2.59 -5.69 -12.56
C LEU A 234 2.88 -4.87 -13.81
N ILE A 235 3.34 -3.63 -13.63
CA ILE A 235 3.81 -2.82 -14.75
C ILE A 235 5.31 -3.04 -14.87
N GLY A 236 5.70 -3.83 -15.87
CA GLY A 236 7.08 -4.19 -16.11
C GLY A 236 7.90 -3.11 -16.83
N ASN A 237 9.15 -3.47 -17.07
CA ASN A 237 10.10 -2.73 -17.91
C ASN A 237 10.65 -3.69 -18.98
N ASP A 238 11.74 -3.35 -19.66
CA ASP A 238 12.30 -4.21 -20.70
C ASP A 238 12.75 -5.61 -20.18
N SER A 239 12.88 -5.78 -18.85
CA SER A 239 13.31 -7.03 -18.21
C SER A 239 12.16 -7.88 -17.65
N ILE A 240 10.99 -7.30 -17.38
CA ILE A 240 9.81 -8.05 -16.92
C ILE A 240 8.62 -7.70 -17.78
N LYS A 241 7.90 -8.74 -18.23
CA LYS A 241 6.63 -8.56 -18.92
C LYS A 241 5.57 -7.97 -17.98
N SER A 242 4.88 -6.93 -18.45
CA SER A 242 3.72 -6.40 -17.73
C SER A 242 2.58 -7.41 -17.72
N THR A 243 1.89 -7.55 -16.59
CA THR A 243 0.76 -8.46 -16.44
C THR A 243 -0.33 -7.85 -15.58
N ILE A 244 -1.57 -8.27 -15.83
CA ILE A 244 -2.71 -8.06 -14.94
C ILE A 244 -3.25 -9.41 -14.50
N GLU A 245 -3.55 -9.56 -13.21
CA GLU A 245 -4.20 -10.75 -12.67
C GLU A 245 -5.57 -10.37 -12.13
N ILE A 246 -6.60 -11.11 -12.55
CA ILE A 246 -7.99 -10.94 -12.11
C ILE A 246 -8.37 -12.14 -11.26
N GLY A 247 -8.86 -11.91 -10.05
CA GLY A 247 -9.27 -12.94 -9.10
C GLY A 247 -8.30 -13.17 -7.94
N GLY A 248 -7.18 -12.45 -7.89
CA GLY A 248 -6.12 -12.66 -6.91
C GLY A 248 -4.86 -11.82 -7.17
N TYR A 249 -3.78 -12.20 -6.50
CA TYR A 249 -2.44 -11.64 -6.70
C TYR A 249 -1.35 -12.67 -6.40
N ASN A 250 -0.23 -12.58 -7.12
CA ASN A 250 0.86 -13.53 -6.99
C ASN A 250 2.00 -13.00 -6.09
N GLN A 251 2.07 -13.52 -4.88
CA GLN A 251 3.14 -13.19 -3.91
C GLN A 251 4.55 -13.52 -4.39
N SER A 252 4.71 -14.45 -5.34
CA SER A 252 6.02 -14.82 -5.89
C SER A 252 6.64 -13.68 -6.72
N LEU A 253 5.83 -12.72 -7.16
CA LEU A 253 6.29 -11.52 -7.87
C LEU A 253 6.84 -10.46 -6.93
N LEU A 254 6.60 -10.58 -5.62
CA LEU A 254 7.08 -9.65 -4.60
C LEU A 254 8.49 -10.00 -4.14
N LEU A 255 9.28 -8.96 -3.84
CA LEU A 255 10.53 -9.11 -3.10
C LEU A 255 10.23 -9.66 -1.71
N GLN A 256 10.86 -10.80 -1.41
CA GLN A 256 10.74 -11.48 -0.12
C GLN A 256 11.71 -10.89 0.89
N GLY A 257 11.27 -10.74 2.13
CA GLY A 257 12.10 -10.22 3.21
C GLY A 257 11.29 -9.81 4.43
N ASP A 258 11.93 -9.07 5.33
CA ASP A 258 11.30 -8.56 6.56
C ASP A 258 10.37 -7.40 6.23
N GLN A 259 9.08 -7.54 6.53
CA GLN A 259 8.09 -6.49 6.26
C GLN A 259 8.43 -5.16 6.94
N GLN A 260 9.10 -5.17 8.10
CA GLN A 260 9.54 -3.94 8.78
C GLN A 260 10.67 -3.21 8.03
N LYS A 261 11.33 -3.89 7.09
CA LYS A 261 12.35 -3.32 6.21
C LYS A 261 11.78 -3.00 4.83
N GLY A 262 10.46 -2.93 4.68
CA GLY A 262 9.79 -2.53 3.46
C GLY A 262 9.48 -3.66 2.47
N TYR A 263 9.72 -4.92 2.84
CA TYR A 263 9.42 -6.07 1.97
C TYR A 263 7.95 -6.50 2.05
N GLY A 264 7.49 -7.28 1.08
CA GLY A 264 6.10 -7.75 1.01
C GLY A 264 5.12 -6.67 0.57
N LEU A 265 3.84 -6.89 0.89
CA LEU A 265 2.73 -6.03 0.48
C LEU A 265 2.32 -5.09 1.62
N HIS A 266 2.25 -3.80 1.32
CA HIS A 266 1.82 -2.74 2.24
C HIS A 266 0.41 -2.30 1.86
N TRP A 267 -0.53 -2.47 2.79
CA TRP A 267 -1.94 -2.19 2.56
C TRP A 267 -2.30 -0.76 2.98
N ILE A 268 -2.78 0.02 2.03
CA ILE A 268 -3.23 1.40 2.22
C ILE A 268 -4.75 1.41 2.08
N LYS A 269 -5.44 1.89 3.11
CA LYS A 269 -6.90 2.04 3.06
C LYS A 269 -7.26 3.18 2.13
N THR A 270 -8.23 2.97 1.25
CA THR A 270 -8.74 4.07 0.41
C THR A 270 -9.64 4.99 1.23
N ILE A 271 -9.63 6.27 0.86
CA ILE A 271 -10.48 7.31 1.44
C ILE A 271 -11.79 7.41 0.66
N SER A 272 -11.76 7.06 -0.62
CA SER A 272 -12.92 7.03 -1.50
C SER A 272 -13.44 5.61 -1.71
N ASP A 273 -14.74 5.51 -1.91
CA ASP A 273 -15.49 4.34 -2.34
C ASP A 273 -15.77 4.32 -3.85
N ASN A 274 -15.38 5.37 -4.57
CA ASN A 274 -15.54 5.48 -6.03
C ASN A 274 -14.23 5.67 -6.81
N GLN A 275 -13.09 5.75 -6.11
CA GLN A 275 -11.76 5.93 -6.69
C GLN A 275 -10.72 5.21 -5.84
N TRP A 276 -9.63 4.76 -6.48
CA TRP A 276 -8.42 4.29 -5.79
C TRP A 276 -7.63 5.48 -5.23
N GLN A 277 -8.23 6.15 -4.25
CA GLN A 277 -7.76 7.40 -3.69
C GLN A 277 -7.28 7.22 -2.25
N PHE A 278 -6.11 7.78 -1.94
CA PHE A 278 -5.50 7.77 -0.61
C PHE A 278 -4.70 9.05 -0.34
N GLU A 279 -4.39 9.32 0.91
CA GLU A 279 -3.68 10.53 1.33
C GLU A 279 -2.17 10.38 1.17
N ILE A 280 -1.52 11.43 0.66
CA ILE A 280 -0.07 11.61 0.79
C ILE A 280 0.16 12.46 2.04
N GLN A 281 0.82 11.88 3.04
CA GLN A 281 1.07 12.56 4.32
C GLN A 281 2.27 13.52 4.23
N GLU A 282 3.30 13.13 3.49
CA GLU A 282 4.55 13.90 3.32
C GLU A 282 5.22 13.56 1.99
N ILE A 283 5.98 14.53 1.45
CA ILE A 283 6.75 14.38 0.22
C ILE A 283 8.15 14.95 0.42
N TYR A 284 9.17 14.12 0.19
CA TYR A 284 10.57 14.53 0.34
C TYR A 284 11.34 14.48 -0.98
N TYR A 285 12.26 15.43 -1.15
CA TYR A 285 13.29 15.43 -2.17
C TYR A 285 14.60 15.92 -1.53
N GLY A 286 15.68 15.14 -1.65
CA GLY A 286 16.98 15.51 -1.08
C GLY A 286 16.98 15.74 0.44
N GLY A 287 16.09 15.08 1.17
CA GLY A 287 15.92 15.25 2.62
C GLY A 287 15.04 16.44 3.03
N PHE A 288 14.60 17.28 2.09
CA PHE A 288 13.69 18.38 2.34
C PHE A 288 12.26 17.94 2.09
N SER A 289 11.37 18.15 3.07
CA SER A 289 9.94 18.10 2.79
C SER A 289 9.55 19.35 2.02
N PHE A 290 8.86 19.16 0.90
CA PHE A 290 8.23 20.23 0.13
C PHE A 290 6.71 20.02 0.07
N TYR A 291 6.21 19.25 1.03
CA TYR A 291 4.79 19.06 1.28
C TYR A 291 4.14 20.38 1.70
N ASN A 292 2.99 20.69 1.12
CA ASN A 292 2.16 21.81 1.54
C ASN A 292 1.11 21.25 2.49
N SER A 293 1.00 21.81 3.71
CA SER A 293 0.31 21.24 4.89
C SER A 293 -1.21 21.06 4.79
N PHE A 294 -1.79 21.04 3.59
CA PHE A 294 -3.19 20.75 3.34
C PHE A 294 -3.32 19.30 2.85
N LEU A 295 -4.42 18.64 3.24
CA LEU A 295 -4.78 17.29 2.81
C LEU A 295 -4.52 17.14 1.30
N THR A 296 -3.49 16.38 0.97
CA THR A 296 -3.10 16.12 -0.42
C THR A 296 -3.54 14.72 -0.76
N LEU A 297 -4.54 14.62 -1.61
CA LEU A 297 -5.05 13.33 -2.07
C LEU A 297 -4.18 12.82 -3.21
N SER A 298 -4.21 11.51 -3.43
CA SER A 298 -3.58 10.88 -4.58
C SER A 298 -4.49 9.82 -5.16
N ILE A 299 -4.48 9.70 -6.48
CA ILE A 299 -5.23 8.71 -7.24
C ILE A 299 -4.21 7.84 -7.97
N LEU A 300 -4.42 6.52 -7.92
CA LEU A 300 -3.65 5.59 -8.74
C LEU A 300 -4.27 5.50 -10.14
N ASP A 301 -3.48 5.77 -11.18
CA ASP A 301 -3.97 5.85 -12.56
C ASP A 301 -3.10 5.03 -13.52
N SER A 302 -3.57 3.82 -13.85
CA SER A 302 -2.92 2.91 -14.79
C SER A 302 -2.95 3.40 -16.24
N ALA A 303 -3.68 4.47 -16.56
CA ALA A 303 -3.75 5.05 -17.89
C ALA A 303 -2.93 6.34 -18.02
N GLN A 304 -2.22 6.76 -16.96
CA GLN A 304 -1.34 7.93 -16.97
C GLN A 304 0.14 7.52 -17.01
N PRO A 305 0.95 7.98 -17.98
CA PRO A 305 2.37 7.62 -18.05
C PRO A 305 3.24 8.27 -16.97
N TYR A 306 2.84 9.44 -16.47
CA TYR A 306 3.65 10.28 -15.57
C TYR A 306 3.11 10.31 -14.15
N ILE A 307 3.90 10.82 -13.22
CA ILE A 307 3.37 11.36 -11.96
C ILE A 307 2.89 12.79 -12.23
N ILE A 308 1.62 13.08 -11.95
CA ILE A 308 1.07 14.44 -12.07
C ILE A 308 0.94 15.03 -10.67
N MET A 309 1.54 16.20 -10.47
CA MET A 309 1.52 16.94 -9.21
C MET A 309 0.71 18.24 -9.35
N PRO A 310 0.08 18.75 -8.27
CA PRO A 310 -0.49 20.09 -8.28
C PRO A 310 0.55 21.14 -8.66
N ASN A 311 0.17 22.12 -9.49
CA ASN A 311 1.11 23.06 -10.09
C ASN A 311 2.03 23.74 -9.06
N LYS A 312 1.50 24.19 -7.91
CA LYS A 312 2.33 24.80 -6.85
C LYS A 312 3.45 23.87 -6.39
N THR A 313 3.13 22.60 -6.15
CA THR A 313 4.08 21.57 -5.72
C THR A 313 5.07 21.24 -6.84
N PHE A 314 4.57 21.11 -8.08
CA PHE A 314 5.41 20.89 -9.25
C PHE A 314 6.42 22.03 -9.48
N GLN A 315 6.02 23.30 -9.34
CA GLN A 315 6.93 24.43 -9.50
C GLN A 315 8.00 24.48 -8.41
N VAL A 316 7.69 24.10 -7.17
CA VAL A 316 8.71 23.96 -6.12
C VAL A 316 9.73 22.88 -6.49
N PHE A 317 9.24 21.70 -6.90
CA PHE A 317 10.08 20.61 -7.38
C PHE A 317 10.94 21.03 -8.57
N LEU A 318 10.34 21.61 -9.60
CA LEU A 318 11.04 22.10 -10.79
C LEU A 318 12.09 23.17 -10.44
N GLY A 319 11.80 24.03 -9.46
CA GLY A 319 12.77 24.99 -8.92
C GLY A 319 13.99 24.32 -8.28
N MET A 320 13.80 23.19 -7.59
CA MET A 320 14.91 22.39 -7.06
C MET A 320 15.72 21.74 -8.18
N ILE A 321 15.07 21.18 -9.20
CA ILE A 321 15.73 20.59 -10.37
C ILE A 321 16.51 21.64 -11.17
N LYS A 322 15.95 22.84 -11.38
CA LYS A 322 16.61 23.93 -12.12
C LYS A 322 17.85 24.48 -11.41
N LYS A 323 17.93 24.38 -10.08
CA LYS A 323 19.17 24.68 -9.34
C LYS A 323 20.29 23.67 -9.62
N ILE A 324 19.93 22.45 -10.00
CA ILE A 324 20.89 21.41 -10.39
C ILE A 324 21.28 21.61 -11.86
N ASP A 325 20.32 21.88 -12.75
CA ASP A 325 20.61 22.20 -14.15
C ASP A 325 19.65 23.26 -14.69
N GLU A 326 20.19 24.44 -15.00
CA GLU A 326 19.42 25.56 -15.54
C GLU A 326 18.88 25.29 -16.95
N ASN A 327 19.40 24.27 -17.66
CA ASN A 327 18.97 23.91 -19.01
C ASN A 327 17.70 23.06 -19.06
N VAL A 328 17.05 22.79 -17.92
CA VAL A 328 15.75 22.12 -17.91
C VAL A 328 14.70 23.04 -18.52
N LYS A 329 14.17 22.62 -19.68
CA LYS A 329 13.17 23.35 -20.45
C LYS A 329 11.85 22.60 -20.40
N CYS A 330 10.80 23.29 -19.99
CA CYS A 330 9.45 22.75 -20.03
C CYS A 330 8.69 23.43 -21.17
N LEU A 331 8.21 22.62 -22.11
CA LEU A 331 7.28 23.04 -23.14
C LEU A 331 5.94 22.40 -22.77
N ASP A 332 4.95 23.24 -22.51
CA ASP A 332 3.66 22.85 -21.95
C ASP A 332 3.84 22.07 -20.63
N GLU A 333 3.31 20.86 -20.57
CA GLU A 333 3.34 19.97 -19.42
C GLU A 333 4.60 19.06 -19.42
N ILE A 334 5.43 19.08 -20.47
CA ILE A 334 6.57 18.16 -20.59
C ILE A 334 7.89 18.90 -20.39
N CYS A 335 8.67 18.46 -19.40
CA CYS A 335 10.01 18.99 -19.15
C CYS A 335 11.10 18.09 -19.75
N LYS A 336 11.92 18.67 -20.63
CA LYS A 336 13.09 18.02 -21.24
C LYS A 336 14.39 18.55 -20.65
N ILE A 337 15.35 17.65 -20.48
CA ILE A 337 16.72 17.91 -20.07
C ILE A 337 17.63 17.52 -21.25
N HIS A 338 18.53 18.40 -21.67
CA HIS A 338 19.45 18.12 -22.77
C HIS A 338 20.69 17.34 -22.31
N ARG A 339 20.46 16.19 -21.65
CA ARG A 339 21.48 15.20 -21.26
C ARG A 339 20.86 13.80 -21.26
N PRO A 340 21.67 12.74 -21.46
CA PRO A 340 21.22 11.37 -21.24
C PRO A 340 20.75 11.15 -19.79
N CYS A 341 19.64 10.41 -19.60
CA CYS A 341 19.03 10.21 -18.28
C CYS A 341 20.00 9.63 -17.25
N GLU A 342 20.82 8.65 -17.64
CA GLU A 342 21.77 8.00 -16.74
C GLU A 342 22.80 8.99 -16.15
N SER A 343 23.26 9.94 -16.97
CA SER A 343 24.22 10.95 -16.53
C SER A 343 23.58 11.98 -15.60
N PHE A 344 22.30 12.29 -15.83
CA PHE A 344 21.57 13.29 -15.07
C PHE A 344 21.07 12.73 -13.73
N ALA A 345 20.62 11.47 -13.71
CA ALA A 345 20.15 10.77 -12.51
C ALA A 345 21.17 10.82 -11.36
N LYS A 346 22.46 10.72 -11.66
CA LYS A 346 23.57 10.77 -10.69
C LYS A 346 23.65 12.10 -9.91
N ARG A 347 22.95 13.13 -10.37
CA ARG A 347 22.92 14.48 -9.77
C ARG A 347 21.61 14.79 -9.06
N LEU A 348 20.62 13.90 -9.13
CA LEU A 348 19.31 14.11 -8.55
C LEU A 348 19.11 13.23 -7.32
N ASP A 349 18.25 13.69 -6.43
CA ASP A 349 17.86 12.95 -5.25
C ASP A 349 16.63 12.06 -5.51
N PRO A 350 16.42 10.99 -4.72
CA PRO A 350 15.17 10.25 -4.79
C PRO A 350 14.00 11.10 -4.30
N ILE A 351 12.82 10.88 -4.89
CA ILE A 351 11.55 11.35 -4.36
C ILE A 351 11.04 10.31 -3.36
N ARG A 352 10.53 10.73 -2.22
CA ARG A 352 9.89 9.82 -1.25
C ARG A 352 8.51 10.30 -0.90
N LEU A 353 7.53 9.39 -0.98
CA LEU A 353 6.12 9.63 -0.68
C LEU A 353 5.74 8.87 0.59
N GLN A 354 5.22 9.57 1.59
CA GLN A 354 4.60 8.93 2.74
C GLN A 354 3.13 8.66 2.42
N LEU A 355 2.77 7.40 2.23
CA LEU A 355 1.40 7.01 1.84
C LEU A 355 0.60 6.38 2.99
N ASP A 356 1.28 6.01 4.08
CA ASP A 356 0.69 5.53 5.31
C ASP A 356 1.49 6.03 6.54
N ASP A 357 1.09 5.63 7.73
CA ASP A 357 1.70 6.09 8.98
C ASP A 357 3.13 5.56 9.21
N PHE A 358 3.54 4.52 8.48
CA PHE A 358 4.71 3.71 8.81
C PHE A 358 5.75 3.63 7.71
N ASN A 359 5.40 3.91 6.45
CA ASN A 359 6.21 3.60 5.28
C ASN A 359 6.39 4.82 4.36
N MET A 360 7.63 5.00 3.91
CA MET A 360 8.03 5.92 2.85
C MET A 360 8.31 5.12 1.57
N PHE A 361 7.60 5.46 0.50
CA PHE A 361 7.76 4.85 -0.82
C PHE A 361 8.72 5.70 -1.64
N GLY A 362 9.90 5.15 -1.92
CA GLY A 362 11.00 5.80 -2.61
C GLY A 362 11.01 5.55 -4.11
N ILE A 363 11.17 6.63 -4.86
CA ILE A 363 11.31 6.68 -6.32
C ILE A 363 12.73 7.21 -6.61
N PRO A 364 13.70 6.34 -6.94
CA PRO A 364 15.04 6.78 -7.30
C PRO A 364 15.06 7.71 -8.51
N ALA A 365 16.14 8.48 -8.63
CA ALA A 365 16.36 9.42 -9.71
C ALA A 365 16.22 8.81 -11.12
N GLN A 366 16.77 7.61 -11.32
CA GLN A 366 16.71 6.95 -12.61
C GLN A 366 15.29 6.51 -13.00
N GLU A 367 14.38 6.33 -12.03
CA GLU A 367 13.04 5.77 -12.28
C GLU A 367 12.03 6.84 -12.69
N TYR A 368 12.24 8.10 -12.28
CA TYR A 368 11.40 9.23 -12.72
C TYR A 368 12.00 10.01 -13.89
N LEU A 369 13.02 9.47 -14.55
CA LEU A 369 13.64 10.01 -15.74
C LEU A 369 13.41 9.07 -16.92
N ILE A 370 12.81 9.58 -17.99
CA ILE A 370 12.41 8.80 -19.16
C ILE A 370 13.31 9.17 -20.33
N GLN A 371 14.01 8.18 -20.88
CA GLN A 371 14.88 8.39 -22.04
C GLN A 371 14.04 8.74 -23.26
N ASP A 372 14.30 9.90 -23.89
CA ASP A 372 13.58 10.30 -25.10
C ASP A 372 13.95 9.33 -26.23
N ARG A 373 12.93 8.69 -26.81
CA ARG A 373 13.08 7.68 -27.88
C ARG A 373 13.57 8.29 -29.18
N GLU A 374 13.21 9.54 -29.44
CA GLU A 374 13.60 10.24 -30.67
C GLU A 374 15.00 10.86 -30.55
N ASN A 375 15.45 11.12 -29.31
CA ASN A 375 16.73 11.74 -29.06
C ASN A 375 17.41 11.20 -27.79
N SER A 376 18.34 10.27 -27.96
CA SER A 376 19.10 9.66 -26.85
C SER A 376 19.96 10.65 -26.03
N SER A 377 20.18 11.88 -26.55
CA SER A 377 20.85 12.96 -25.83
C SER A 377 19.92 13.78 -24.92
N GLN A 378 18.61 13.49 -24.95
CA GLN A 378 17.60 14.18 -24.15
C GLN A 378 16.93 13.23 -23.17
N CYS A 379 16.56 13.75 -22.01
CA CYS A 379 15.81 13.04 -21.00
C CYS A 379 14.53 13.80 -20.70
N ILE A 380 13.42 13.08 -20.56
CA ILE A 380 12.13 13.63 -20.18
C ILE A 380 11.96 13.41 -18.68
N LEU A 381 11.49 14.44 -17.98
CA LEU A 381 11.09 14.31 -16.58
C LEU A 381 9.76 13.55 -16.52
N GLY A 382 9.73 12.41 -15.83
CA GLY A 382 8.54 11.58 -15.60
C GLY A 382 7.53 12.20 -14.63
N LEU A 383 7.64 13.49 -14.37
CA LEU A 383 6.78 14.27 -13.51
C LEU A 383 6.27 15.49 -14.25
N THR A 384 5.00 15.81 -14.04
CA THR A 384 4.32 16.91 -14.71
C THR A 384 3.24 17.54 -13.82
N THR A 385 2.53 18.53 -14.35
CA THR A 385 1.36 19.16 -13.75
C THR A 385 0.31 19.37 -14.82
N ASN A 386 -0.97 19.37 -14.44
CA ASN A 386 -2.06 19.85 -15.29
C ASN A 386 -3.09 20.65 -14.47
N GLN A 387 -4.05 21.26 -15.16
CA GLN A 387 -5.06 22.10 -14.53
C GLN A 387 -6.00 21.30 -13.61
N TYR A 388 -6.41 20.09 -14.02
CA TYR A 388 -7.34 19.25 -13.27
C TYR A 388 -6.79 18.90 -11.87
N VAL A 389 -5.57 18.35 -11.83
CA VAL A 389 -4.84 18.00 -10.60
C VAL A 389 -4.59 19.21 -9.72
N THR A 390 -4.30 20.36 -10.33
CA THR A 390 -4.08 21.62 -9.60
C THR A 390 -5.36 22.12 -8.91
N GLN A 391 -6.50 22.06 -9.59
CA GLN A 391 -7.77 22.49 -9.04
C GLN A 391 -8.24 21.57 -7.90
N GLN A 392 -7.99 20.27 -8.03
CA GLN A 392 -8.38 19.27 -7.03
C GLN A 392 -7.34 19.07 -5.92
N ASN A 393 -6.19 19.75 -5.97
CA ASN A 393 -5.03 19.51 -5.09
C ASN A 393 -4.72 18.01 -4.92
N THR A 394 -4.74 17.26 -6.03
CA THR A 394 -4.70 15.79 -6.03
C THR A 394 -3.56 15.30 -6.91
N PHE A 395 -2.71 14.42 -6.40
CA PHE A 395 -1.68 13.75 -7.19
C PHE A 395 -2.29 12.65 -8.06
N ILE A 396 -1.70 12.41 -9.23
CA ILE A 396 -1.94 11.21 -10.01
C ILE A 396 -0.65 10.40 -10.03
N LEU A 397 -0.71 9.18 -9.50
CA LEU A 397 0.39 8.23 -9.46
C LEU A 397 0.24 7.26 -10.64
N GLY A 398 0.89 7.62 -11.76
CA GLY A 398 0.84 6.86 -13.00
C GLY A 398 1.94 5.80 -13.12
N HIS A 399 2.30 5.46 -14.37
CA HIS A 399 3.24 4.39 -14.69
C HIS A 399 4.61 4.56 -14.03
N VAL A 400 5.15 5.79 -13.96
CA VAL A 400 6.42 6.06 -13.27
C VAL A 400 6.41 5.54 -11.83
N PHE A 401 5.28 5.65 -11.12
CA PHE A 401 5.13 5.09 -9.78
C PHE A 401 4.81 3.59 -9.84
N MET A 402 3.81 3.20 -10.64
CA MET A 402 3.31 1.83 -10.69
C MET A 402 4.31 0.81 -11.25
N ARG A 403 5.31 1.25 -12.03
CA ARG A 403 6.44 0.41 -12.48
C ARG A 403 7.37 -0.02 -11.36
N LEU A 404 7.31 0.63 -10.19
CA LEU A 404 8.13 0.29 -9.03
C LEU A 404 7.40 -0.59 -8.05
N PHE A 405 6.06 -0.57 -8.06
CA PHE A 405 5.25 -1.22 -7.05
C PHE A 405 4.21 -2.12 -7.73
N TYR A 406 4.35 -3.42 -7.48
CA TYR A 406 3.27 -4.36 -7.73
C TYR A 406 2.02 -3.89 -6.98
N THR A 407 0.98 -3.64 -7.75
CA THR A 407 -0.24 -2.99 -7.28
C THR A 407 -1.33 -4.02 -7.12
N VAL A 408 -2.01 -4.03 -5.98
CA VAL A 408 -3.15 -4.91 -5.71
C VAL A 408 -4.36 -4.04 -5.36
N LEU A 409 -5.43 -4.18 -6.13
CA LEU A 409 -6.70 -3.48 -5.98
C LEU A 409 -7.69 -4.45 -5.32
N ASP A 410 -7.97 -4.22 -4.04
CA ASP A 410 -8.86 -5.09 -3.25
C ASP A 410 -10.25 -4.46 -3.14
N PHE A 411 -11.15 -4.87 -4.03
CA PHE A 411 -12.55 -4.39 -4.06
C PHE A 411 -13.39 -4.97 -2.92
N GLU A 412 -12.93 -6.03 -2.23
CA GLU A 412 -13.65 -6.61 -1.10
C GLU A 412 -13.47 -5.76 0.16
N ASN A 413 -12.25 -5.26 0.35
CA ASN A 413 -11.85 -4.56 1.57
C ASN A 413 -11.61 -3.06 1.36
N ASN A 414 -11.82 -2.54 0.15
CA ASN A 414 -11.60 -1.15 -0.24
C ASN A 414 -10.21 -0.63 0.19
N LYS A 415 -9.18 -1.31 -0.30
CA LYS A 415 -7.78 -1.00 0.00
C LYS A 415 -6.87 -1.31 -1.18
N ILE A 416 -5.70 -0.69 -1.19
CA ILE A 416 -4.67 -0.86 -2.20
C ILE A 416 -3.47 -1.54 -1.53
N GLY A 417 -2.96 -2.61 -2.12
CA GLY A 417 -1.69 -3.21 -1.73
C GLY A 417 -0.59 -2.71 -2.64
N LEU A 418 0.51 -2.22 -2.07
CA LEU A 418 1.72 -1.84 -2.81
C LEU A 418 2.90 -2.65 -2.29
N GLY A 419 3.65 -3.29 -3.19
CA GLY A 419 4.83 -4.05 -2.82
C GLY A 419 5.91 -3.98 -3.90
N LEU A 420 7.17 -4.03 -3.49
CA LEU A 420 8.27 -4.07 -4.44
C LEU A 420 8.25 -5.40 -5.20
N HIS A 421 8.26 -5.35 -6.54
CA HIS A 421 8.41 -6.56 -7.34
C HIS A 421 9.89 -6.91 -7.57
N LEU A 422 10.15 -8.12 -8.09
CA LEU A 422 11.51 -8.70 -8.21
C LEU A 422 12.54 -7.83 -8.95
N ASN A 423 12.12 -6.93 -9.85
CA ASN A 423 13.02 -6.03 -10.58
C ASN A 423 12.67 -4.56 -10.34
N SER A 424 12.03 -4.25 -9.22
CA SER A 424 11.74 -2.87 -8.86
C SER A 424 13.05 -2.12 -8.57
N GLY A 425 13.20 -0.93 -9.14
CA GLY A 425 14.21 0.03 -8.70
C GLY A 425 13.81 0.79 -7.43
N GLY A 426 12.53 0.73 -7.05
CA GLY A 426 11.99 1.42 -5.89
C GLY A 426 12.48 0.86 -4.56
N TYR A 427 12.17 1.58 -3.49
CA TYR A 427 12.40 1.09 -2.13
C TYR A 427 11.26 1.51 -1.21
N VAL A 428 11.11 0.78 -0.12
CA VAL A 428 10.21 1.14 0.98
C VAL A 428 11.04 1.20 2.25
N GLU A 429 11.01 2.33 2.94
CA GLU A 429 11.70 2.49 4.23
C GLU A 429 10.71 2.86 5.33
N PRO A 430 10.88 2.37 6.56
CA PRO A 430 10.02 2.78 7.65
C PRO A 430 10.21 4.27 7.97
N VAL A 431 9.11 4.98 8.18
CA VAL A 431 9.12 6.37 8.66
C VAL A 431 9.85 6.39 10.00
N LYS A 432 10.96 7.14 10.05
CA LYS A 432 11.67 7.40 11.31
C LYS A 432 10.80 8.29 12.18
N SER A 433 9.98 7.67 13.03
CA SER A 433 9.06 8.38 13.90
C SER A 433 9.85 9.16 14.96
N TYR A 434 10.16 10.42 14.65
CA TYR A 434 10.72 11.37 15.61
C TYR A 434 9.78 11.53 16.83
N ARG A 435 8.48 11.26 16.66
CA ARG A 435 7.51 11.22 17.75
C ARG A 435 7.89 10.18 18.81
N ILE A 436 8.36 9.00 18.42
CA ILE A 436 8.83 7.99 19.36
C ILE A 436 10.05 8.51 20.12
N TYR A 437 11.03 9.09 19.43
CA TYR A 437 12.20 9.69 20.08
C TYR A 437 11.83 10.84 21.02
N MET A 438 10.86 11.68 20.64
CA MET A 438 10.34 12.76 21.48
C MET A 438 9.60 12.22 22.70
N ILE A 439 8.79 11.17 22.56
CA ILE A 439 8.12 10.50 23.69
C ILE A 439 9.16 9.89 24.64
N ILE A 440 10.17 9.19 24.12
CA ILE A 440 11.26 8.64 24.90
C ILE A 440 12.02 9.75 25.63
N LEU A 441 12.31 10.87 24.95
CA LEU A 441 12.97 12.03 25.54
C LEU A 441 12.12 12.64 26.67
N ILE A 442 10.81 12.79 26.48
CA ILE A 442 9.89 13.29 27.51
C ILE A 442 9.89 12.35 28.72
N ILE A 443 9.83 11.03 28.51
CA ILE A 443 9.89 10.03 29.59
C ILE A 443 11.20 10.16 30.38
N ILE A 444 12.34 10.30 29.69
CA ILE A 444 13.65 10.49 30.33
C ILE A 444 13.67 11.77 31.17
N VAL A 445 13.15 12.88 30.65
CA VAL A 445 13.08 14.16 31.38
C VAL A 445 12.20 14.03 32.63
N VAL A 446 11.05 13.36 32.53
CA VAL A 446 10.16 13.10 33.68
C VAL A 446 10.86 12.25 34.74
N LEU A 447 11.56 11.17 34.34
CA LEU A 447 12.31 10.33 35.26
C LEU A 447 13.42 11.11 35.98
N LEU A 448 14.12 12.00 35.29
CA LEU A 448 15.15 12.86 35.90
C LEU A 448 14.54 13.86 36.90
N MET A 449 13.37 14.43 36.62
CA MET A 449 12.66 15.30 37.56
C MET A 449 12.23 14.55 38.81
N VAL A 450 11.71 13.33 38.67
CA VAL A 450 11.34 12.47 39.82
C VAL A 450 12.58 12.12 40.63
N LEU A 451 13.68 11.75 39.99
CA LEU A 451 14.95 11.47 40.68
C LEU A 451 15.45 12.69 41.46
N ALA A 452 15.42 13.88 40.84
CA ALA A 452 15.81 15.13 41.48
C ALA A 452 14.91 15.46 42.68
N ALA A 453 13.59 15.23 42.57
CA ALA A 453 12.66 15.41 43.68
C ALA A 453 12.94 14.42 44.83
N LEU A 454 13.23 13.16 44.53
CA LEU A 454 13.60 12.15 45.53
C LEU A 454 14.93 12.48 46.22
N LEU A 455 15.94 12.91 45.47
CA LEU A 455 17.21 13.38 46.02
C LEU A 455 17.02 14.64 46.87
N GLY A 456 16.23 15.59 46.40
CA GLY A 456 15.85 16.80 47.13
C GLY A 456 15.12 16.47 48.44
N PHE A 457 14.17 15.55 48.41
CA PHE A 457 13.46 15.06 49.59
C PHE A 457 14.40 14.35 50.57
N LYS A 458 15.32 13.51 50.08
CA LYS A 458 16.34 12.85 50.90
C LYS A 458 17.25 13.87 51.58
N MET A 459 17.75 14.86 50.85
CA MET A 459 18.58 15.95 51.40
C MET A 459 17.80 16.81 52.40
N TYR A 460 16.53 17.09 52.12
CA TYR A 460 15.64 17.81 53.04
C TYR A 460 15.46 17.04 54.36
N LYS A 461 15.17 15.73 54.29
CA LYS A 461 15.03 14.87 55.46
C LYS A 461 16.32 14.80 56.28
N GLN A 462 17.48 14.69 55.63
CA GLN A 462 18.78 14.71 56.32
C GLN A 462 19.03 16.05 57.04
N ARG A 463 18.67 17.18 56.42
CA ARG A 463 18.76 18.50 57.08
C ARG A 463 17.83 18.62 58.27
N GLN A 464 16.62 18.08 58.19
CA GLN A 464 15.68 18.05 59.32
C GLN A 464 16.23 17.24 60.50
N ILE A 465 16.78 16.04 60.24
CA ILE A 465 17.43 15.22 61.28
C ILE A 465 18.60 15.99 61.91
N LYS A 466 19.43 16.67 61.12
CA LYS A 466 20.54 17.48 61.62
C LYS A 466 20.07 18.64 62.51
N ARG A 467 19.01 19.36 62.10
CA ARG A 467 18.42 20.43 62.91
C ARG A 467 17.82 19.93 64.22
N LEU A 468 17.18 18.76 64.20
CA LEU A 468 16.64 18.13 65.40
C LEU A 468 17.77 17.79 66.37
N ALA A 469 18.85 17.16 65.89
CA ALA A 469 20.03 16.85 66.69
C ALA A 469 20.72 18.11 67.26
N GLU A 470 20.83 19.19 66.47
CA GLU A 470 21.36 20.47 66.94
C GLU A 470 20.48 21.11 68.04
N ASN A 471 19.15 21.02 67.91
CA ASN A 471 18.20 21.51 68.91
C ASN A 471 18.26 20.69 70.20
N GLU A 472 18.31 19.36 70.12
CA GLU A 472 18.52 18.48 71.28
C GLU A 472 19.83 18.79 71.98
N ALA A 473 20.92 18.98 71.24
CA ALA A 473 22.22 19.38 71.81
C ALA A 473 22.15 20.75 72.52
N ARG A 474 21.40 21.72 71.98
CA ARG A 474 21.16 23.02 72.64
C ARG A 474 20.37 22.87 73.94
N ILE A 475 19.33 22.02 73.95
CA ILE A 475 18.52 21.74 75.15
C ILE A 475 19.38 21.08 76.24
N LEU A 476 20.18 20.06 75.89
CA LEU A 476 21.11 19.41 76.82
C LEU A 476 22.14 20.40 77.38
N LYS A 477 22.67 21.30 76.54
CA LYS A 477 23.58 22.36 76.99
C LYS A 477 22.89 23.35 77.93
N SER A 478 21.66 23.77 77.63
CA SER A 478 20.87 24.64 78.52
C SER A 478 20.59 23.97 79.87
N ASN A 479 20.17 22.70 79.85
CA ASN A 479 19.89 21.93 81.07
C ASN A 479 21.14 21.72 81.92
N SER A 480 22.30 21.46 81.32
CA SER A 480 23.57 21.35 82.05
C SER A 480 24.03 22.68 82.65
N MET A 481 23.86 23.81 81.94
CA MET A 481 24.14 25.14 82.49
C MET A 481 23.20 25.48 83.66
N ASN A 482 21.90 25.17 83.55
CA ASN A 482 20.93 25.37 84.62
C ASN A 482 21.24 24.48 85.84
N ALA A 483 21.65 23.23 85.63
CA ALA A 483 22.07 22.32 86.70
C ALA A 483 23.34 22.83 87.42
N ALA A 484 24.32 23.35 86.67
CA ALA A 484 25.51 23.97 87.24
C ALA A 484 25.16 25.19 88.10
N ALA A 485 24.32 26.11 87.58
CA ALA A 485 23.86 27.28 88.32
C ALA A 485 23.07 26.91 89.59
N ALA A 486 22.22 25.88 89.53
CA ALA A 486 21.50 25.38 90.71
C ALA A 486 22.44 24.80 91.78
N SER A 487 23.50 24.10 91.35
CA SER A 487 24.53 23.59 92.28
C SER A 487 25.29 24.73 92.97
N GLU A 488 25.61 25.80 92.24
CA GLU A 488 26.30 26.98 92.75
C GLU A 488 25.42 27.74 93.76
N LEU A 489 24.13 27.90 93.44
CA LEU A 489 23.15 28.49 94.36
C LEU A 489 23.00 27.68 95.66
N SER A 490 23.01 26.34 95.56
CA SER A 490 22.95 25.47 96.73
C SER A 490 24.21 25.58 97.61
N HIS A 491 25.36 25.86 96.99
CA HIS A 491 26.63 26.09 97.68
C HIS A 491 26.61 27.43 98.44
N ILE A 492 26.09 28.48 97.80
CA ILE A 492 25.89 29.80 98.42
C ILE A 492 24.89 29.71 99.58
N HIS A 493 23.78 28.99 99.41
CA HIS A 493 22.79 28.79 100.47
C HIS A 493 23.36 28.00 101.67
N ARG A 494 24.24 27.00 101.42
CA ARG A 494 24.97 26.32 102.50
C ARG A 494 25.96 27.26 103.21
N GLN A 495 26.65 28.13 102.49
CA GLN A 495 27.56 29.10 103.09
C GLN A 495 26.81 30.12 103.96
N SER A 496 25.66 30.64 103.50
CA SER A 496 24.87 31.57 104.31
C SER A 496 24.24 30.91 105.54
N LEU A 497 23.88 29.63 105.48
CA LEU A 497 23.47 28.86 106.66
C LEU A 497 24.62 28.61 107.65
N LEU A 498 25.86 28.51 107.19
CA LEU A 498 27.04 28.40 108.06
C LEU A 498 27.40 29.76 108.71
N GLU A 499 27.28 30.87 107.98
CA GLU A 499 27.45 32.22 108.53
C GLU A 499 26.32 32.60 109.52
N GLY A 500 25.07 32.19 109.23
CA GLY A 500 23.94 32.35 110.15
C GLY A 500 24.04 31.50 111.44
N ARG A 501 24.86 30.44 111.45
CA ARG A 501 25.15 29.65 112.65
C ARG A 501 26.31 30.22 113.48
N SER A 502 27.22 30.97 112.85
CA SER A 502 28.32 31.67 113.53
C SER A 502 27.86 32.90 114.32
N SER A 503 26.72 33.52 113.97
CA SER A 503 26.19 34.69 114.69
C SER A 503 25.37 34.35 115.95
N ASN A 504 25.02 33.08 116.17
CA ASN A 504 24.29 32.62 117.37
C ASN A 504 25.18 31.93 118.43
N LEU A 505 26.50 31.94 118.26
CA LEU A 505 27.45 31.39 119.26
C LEU A 505 28.23 32.46 120.05
N ASN A 506 27.95 33.76 119.84
CA ASN A 506 28.44 34.86 120.68
C ASN A 506 27.39 35.39 121.68
N LYS A 507 26.39 34.58 121.99
CA LYS A 507 25.59 34.70 123.22
C LYS A 507 25.94 33.51 124.10
N TYR A 508 27.02 33.63 124.87
CA TYR A 508 27.16 33.16 126.26
C TYR A 508 28.55 33.53 126.78
#